data_AF-A0A967JBL1-F1
#
_entry.id   AF-A0A967JBL1-F1
#
_cell.length_a   1.000
_cell.length_b   1.000
_cell.length_c   1.000
_cell.angle_alpha   90.00
_cell.angle_beta   90.00
_cell.angle_gamma   90.00
#
_symmetry.space_group_name_H-M   'P 1'
#
loop_
_entity.id
_entity.type
_entity.pdbx_description
1 polymer ?
#
loop_
_entity_poly.entity_id
_entity_poly.type
_entity_poly.pdbx_seq_one_letter_code
_entity_poly.pdbx_strand_id
1 'polypeptide(L)'
;GEALGMALPASASVPAIDPRLESHAAASGRTVMDLVASDLRPRQIMTRAAFENAVTTVMALGGSTNAVLHLIAIAHEAGVEL
;
A
#
# COMPACT_ATOMS: atom_id res chain seq x y z
N GLY A 1 3.24 -0.85 0.44
CA GLY A 1 1.97 -0.44 1.06
C GLY A 1 1.49 0.86 0.46
N GLU A 2 2.15 1.97 0.79
CA GLU A 2 1.76 3.32 0.36
C GLU A 2 1.67 3.49 -1.16
N ALA A 3 2.70 3.10 -1.92
CA ALA A 3 2.68 3.17 -3.39
C ALA A 3 1.65 2.24 -4.07
N LEU A 4 1.14 1.23 -3.37
CA LEU A 4 0.04 0.37 -3.85
C LEU A 4 -1.34 0.95 -3.50
N GLY A 5 -1.41 2.08 -2.79
CA GLY A 5 -2.66 2.65 -2.27
C GLY A 5 -3.22 1.93 -1.03
N MET A 6 -2.45 1.01 -0.43
CA MET A 6 -2.90 0.18 0.70
C MET A 6 -2.46 0.72 2.08
N ALA A 7 -1.81 1.88 2.12
CA ALA A 7 -1.45 2.57 3.35
C ALA A 7 -1.68 4.07 3.19
N LEU A 8 -1.97 4.77 4.28
CA LEU A 8 -2.17 6.21 4.25
C LEU A 8 -0.88 6.94 3.85
N PRO A 9 -0.97 8.09 3.15
CA PRO A 9 0.21 8.86 2.78
C PRO A 9 1.10 9.19 3.98
N ALA A 10 2.41 9.12 3.75
CA ALA A 10 3.49 9.26 4.73
C ALA A 10 3.55 8.22 5.86
N SER A 11 2.57 7.31 5.99
CA SER A 11 2.59 6.36 7.10
C SER A 11 3.74 5.35 7.00
N ALA A 12 4.30 5.12 5.81
CA ALA A 12 5.39 4.16 5.62
C ALA A 12 6.76 4.66 6.09
N SER A 13 6.93 5.96 6.35
CA SER A 13 8.22 6.57 6.72
C SER A 13 8.28 7.06 8.17
N VAL A 14 7.20 6.96 8.93
CA VAL A 14 7.15 7.35 10.34
C VAL A 14 7.91 6.33 11.20
N PRO A 15 8.93 6.74 11.97
CA PRO A 15 9.64 5.84 12.88
C PRO A 15 8.72 5.24 13.95
N ALA A 16 9.01 4.03 14.39
CA ALA A 16 8.16 3.32 15.36
C ALA A 16 7.99 4.02 16.71
N ILE A 17 9.00 4.79 17.14
CA ILE A 17 8.98 5.55 18.41
C ILE A 17 8.36 6.94 18.28
N ASP A 18 7.97 7.34 17.06
CA ASP A 18 7.42 8.66 16.81
C ASP A 18 5.93 8.70 17.19
N PRO A 19 5.47 9.67 18.00
CA PRO A 19 4.06 9.78 18.41
C PRO A 19 3.07 9.90 17.24
N ARG A 20 3.53 10.33 16.06
CA ARG A 20 2.69 10.38 14.85
C ARG A 20 2.21 9.00 14.42
N LEU A 21 2.89 7.92 14.80
CA LEU A 21 2.47 6.56 14.45
C LEU A 21 1.10 6.23 15.04
N GLU A 22 0.82 6.63 16.29
CA GLU A 22 -0.50 6.44 16.91
C GLU A 22 -1.60 7.22 16.17
N SER A 23 -1.26 8.43 15.71
CA SER A 23 -2.17 9.26 14.91
C SER A 23 -2.49 8.60 13.55
N HIS A 24 -1.49 8.03 12.88
CA HIS A 24 -1.67 7.26 11.64
C HIS A 24 -2.46 5.95 11.86
N ALA A 25 -2.28 5.29 12.99
CA ALA A 25 -3.05 4.10 13.35
C ALA A 25 -4.53 4.43 13.54
N ALA A 26 -4.83 5.47 14.33
CA ALA A 26 -6.19 5.96 14.52
C ALA A 26 -6.83 6.44 13.20
N ALA A 27 -6.05 7.10 12.33
CA ALA A 27 -6.50 7.51 11.00
C ALA A 27 -6.83 6.31 10.10
N SER A 28 -5.96 5.29 10.08
CA SER A 28 -6.21 4.05 9.32
C SER A 28 -7.50 3.36 9.77
N GLY A 29 -7.76 3.33 11.08
CA GLY A 29 -9.01 2.82 11.65
C GLY A 29 -10.26 3.58 11.21
N ARG A 30 -10.19 4.90 11.05
CA ARG A 30 -11.30 5.69 10.49
C ARG A 30 -11.47 5.43 9.00
N THR A 31 -10.36 5.47 8.25
CA THR A 31 -10.38 5.27 6.80
C THR A 31 -10.96 3.92 6.42
N VAL A 32 -10.62 2.82 7.12
CA VAL A 32 -11.20 1.51 6.79
C VAL A 32 -12.72 1.46 6.97
N MET A 33 -13.27 2.20 7.95
CA MET A 33 -14.73 2.32 8.10
C MET A 33 -15.36 3.07 6.93
N ASP A 34 -14.71 4.12 6.44
CA ASP A 34 -15.15 4.86 5.24
C ASP A 34 -15.08 3.98 3.98
N LEU A 35 -14.05 3.14 3.85
CA LEU A 35 -13.91 2.19 2.75
C LEU A 35 -15.03 1.14 2.76
N VAL A 36 -15.37 0.62 3.95
CA VAL A 36 -16.49 -0.32 4.13
C VAL A 36 -17.81 0.36 3.76
N ALA A 37 -18.05 1.58 4.24
CA ALA A 37 -19.27 2.32 3.93
C ALA A 37 -19.43 2.64 2.43
N SER A 38 -18.32 2.76 1.70
CA SER A 38 -18.30 3.06 0.26
C SER A 38 -18.14 1.82 -0.65
N ASP A 39 -18.10 0.61 -0.08
CA ASP A 39 -17.81 -0.66 -0.80
C ASP A 39 -16.56 -0.57 -1.68
N LEU A 40 -15.52 0.13 -1.20
CA LEU A 40 -14.23 0.19 -1.88
C LEU A 40 -13.33 -0.95 -1.37
N ARG A 41 -13.14 -1.97 -2.21
CA ARG A 41 -12.43 -3.21 -1.86
C ARG A 41 -10.98 -3.21 -2.38
N PRO A 42 -10.07 -4.03 -1.80
CA PRO A 42 -8.67 -4.06 -2.21
C PRO A 42 -8.43 -4.24 -3.71
N ARG A 43 -9.20 -5.11 -4.40
CA ARG A 43 -9.06 -5.32 -5.86
C ARG A 43 -9.46 -4.10 -6.71
N GLN A 44 -10.22 -3.16 -6.17
CA GLN A 44 -10.53 -1.88 -6.83
C GLN A 44 -9.37 -0.88 -6.68
N ILE A 45 -8.50 -1.05 -5.67
CA ILE A 45 -7.33 -0.20 -5.41
C ILE A 45 -6.09 -0.79 -6.10
N MET A 46 -5.85 -2.09 -5.92
CA MET A 46 -4.67 -2.83 -6.36
C MET A 46 -4.80 -3.24 -7.84
N THR A 47 -4.90 -2.24 -8.71
CA THR A 47 -4.94 -2.39 -10.18
C THR A 47 -3.55 -2.54 -10.77
N ARG A 48 -3.45 -2.92 -12.05
CA ARG A 48 -2.18 -2.92 -12.80
C ARG A 48 -1.40 -1.61 -12.64
N ALA A 49 -2.08 -0.47 -12.73
CA ALA A 49 -1.46 0.85 -12.54
C ALA A 49 -0.93 1.05 -11.11
N ALA A 50 -1.61 0.53 -10.08
CA ALA A 50 -1.11 0.59 -8.71
C ALA A 50 0.17 -0.25 -8.53
N PHE A 51 0.25 -1.42 -9.16
CA PHE A 51 1.47 -2.22 -9.16
C PHE A 51 2.61 -1.54 -9.94
N GLU A 52 2.33 -0.91 -11.07
CA GLU A 52 3.32 -0.11 -11.80
C GLU A 52 3.86 1.04 -10.95
N ASN A 53 2.99 1.78 -10.25
CA ASN A 53 3.40 2.80 -9.29
C ASN A 53 4.31 2.23 -8.18
N ALA A 54 3.99 1.03 -7.68
CA ALA A 54 4.81 0.35 -6.69
C ALA A 54 6.19 -0.04 -7.24
N VAL A 55 6.25 -0.59 -8.46
CA VAL A 55 7.51 -0.91 -9.14
C VAL A 55 8.34 0.35 -9.36
N THR A 56 7.75 1.43 -9.89
CA THR A 56 8.42 2.71 -10.10
C THR A 56 9.00 3.24 -8.79
N THR A 57 8.22 3.18 -7.70
CA THR A 57 8.68 3.63 -6.37
C THR A 57 9.85 2.79 -5.85
N VAL A 58 9.76 1.46 -5.97
CA VAL A 58 10.86 0.56 -5.57
C VAL A 58 12.13 0.87 -6.35
N MET A 59 12.03 1.08 -7.67
CA MET A 59 13.19 1.40 -8.51
C MET A 59 13.78 2.77 -8.17
N ALA A 60 12.95 3.79 -7.97
CA ALA A 60 13.39 5.13 -7.62
C ALA A 60 14.13 5.19 -6.27
N LEU A 61 13.71 4.36 -5.31
CA LEU A 61 14.30 4.32 -3.97
C LEU A 61 15.48 3.34 -3.83
N GLY A 62 15.82 2.58 -4.89
CA GLY A 62 16.81 1.50 -4.79
C GLY A 62 16.38 0.39 -3.83
N GLY A 63 15.09 0.03 -3.85
CA GLY A 63 14.49 -0.93 -2.93
C GLY A 63 15.04 -2.35 -3.07
N SER A 64 14.77 -3.18 -2.06
CA SER A 64 15.23 -4.58 -2.00
C SER A 64 14.75 -5.40 -3.20
N THR A 65 15.60 -6.30 -3.71
CA THR A 65 15.23 -7.29 -4.74
C THR A 65 14.07 -8.19 -4.31
N ASN A 66 13.86 -8.41 -3.01
CA ASN A 66 12.70 -9.13 -2.48
C ASN A 66 11.36 -8.46 -2.81
N ALA A 67 11.36 -7.16 -3.12
CA ALA A 67 10.16 -6.48 -3.58
C ALA A 67 9.59 -7.10 -4.85
N VAL A 68 10.43 -7.65 -5.74
CA VAL A 68 9.98 -8.34 -6.96
C VAL A 68 9.13 -9.57 -6.61
N LEU A 69 9.64 -10.42 -5.72
CA LEU A 69 8.94 -11.63 -5.28
C LEU A 69 7.59 -11.30 -4.64
N HIS A 70 7.59 -10.31 -3.75
CA HIS A 70 6.38 -9.92 -3.04
C HIS A 70 5.36 -9.24 -3.97
N LEU A 71 5.78 -8.35 -4.88
CA LEU A 71 4.85 -7.69 -5.79
C LEU A 71 4.19 -8.68 -6.74
N ILE A 72 4.93 -9.66 -7.28
CA ILE A 72 4.35 -10.72 -8.11
C ILE A 72 3.35 -11.57 -7.32
N ALA A 73 3.70 -11.99 -6.10
CA ALA A 73 2.80 -12.77 -5.25
C ALA A 73 1.52 -12.02 -4.90
N ILE A 74 1.63 -10.73 -4.58
CA ILE A 74 0.50 -9.87 -4.26
C ILE A 74 -0.37 -9.61 -5.50
N ALA A 75 0.23 -9.41 -6.68
CA ALA A 75 -0.49 -9.23 -7.94
C ALA A 75 -1.29 -10.48 -8.32
N HIS A 76 -0.68 -11.66 -8.19
CA HIS A 76 -1.35 -12.93 -8.41
C HIS A 76 -2.61 -13.07 -7.54
N GLU A 77 -2.51 -12.77 -6.24
CA GLU A 77 -3.66 -12.86 -5.32
C GLU A 77 -4.74 -11.79 -5.59
N ALA A 78 -4.31 -10.62 -6.06
CA ALA A 78 -5.21 -9.57 -6.52
C ALA A 78 -5.91 -9.92 -7.86
N GLY A 79 -5.46 -10.96 -8.57
CA GLY A 79 -5.95 -11.33 -9.90
C GLY A 79 -5.44 -10.40 -11.01
N VAL A 80 -4.26 -9.81 -10.81
CA VAL A 80 -3.61 -8.90 -11.75
C VAL A 80 -2.37 -9.58 -12.33
N GLU A 81 -2.27 -9.59 -13.67
CA GLU A 81 -1.03 -9.96 -14.36
C GLU A 81 -0.02 -8.83 -14.21
N LEU A 82 1.16 -9.13 -13.65
CA LEU A 82 2.23 -8.16 -13.41
C LEU A 82 3.49 -8.52 -14.19
#